data_AF-A0A6L8HVP5-F1
#
_entry.id   AF-A0A6L8HVP5-F1
#
_cell.length_a   1.000
_cell.length_b   1.000
_cell.length_c   1.000
_cell.angle_alpha   90.00
_cell.angle_beta   90.00
_cell.angle_gamma   90.00
#
_symmetry.space_group_name_H-M   'P 1'
#
loop_
_entity.id
_entity.type
_entity.pdbx_description
1 polymer ?
#
loop_
_entity_poly.entity_id
_entity_poly.type
_entity_poly.pdbx_seq_one_letter_code
_entity_poly.pdbx_strand_id
1 'polypeptide(L)' 'MINGIKVADMDTHVDPNLTVLEKYVDPSFRHRLPELDPYKLVRRNIRRGPGEETVPSVGLSVGALPFDRWPGTK' A
#
# COMPACT_ATOMS: atom_id res chain seq x y z
N MET A 1 5.39 -3.33 -24.72
CA MET A 1 6.06 -3.44 -26.03
C MET A 1 6.50 -2.06 -26.42
N ILE A 2 7.80 -1.83 -26.56
CA ILE A 2 8.35 -0.56 -27.06
C ILE A 2 9.03 -0.92 -28.37
N ASN A 3 8.53 -0.36 -29.48
CA ASN A 3 9.06 -0.59 -30.83
C ASN A 3 9.19 -2.08 -31.23
N GLY A 4 8.18 -2.90 -30.91
CA GLY A 4 8.19 -4.34 -31.23
C GLY A 4 9.04 -5.20 -30.28
N ILE A 5 9.70 -4.60 -29.29
CA ILE A 5 10.49 -5.31 -28.28
C ILE A 5 9.63 -5.52 -27.01
N LYS A 6 9.63 -6.74 -26.49
CA LYS A 6 9.07 -7.05 -25.17
C LYS A 6 10.06 -6.61 -24.10
N VAL A 7 9.63 -5.68 -23.25
CA VAL A 7 10.41 -5.21 -22.11
C VAL A 7 9.92 -5.99 -20.88
N ALA A 8 10.85 -6.64 -20.19
CA ALA A 8 10.58 -7.22 -18.87
C ALA A 8 10.82 -6.13 -17.84
N ASP A 9 9.74 -5.70 -17.17
CA ASP A 9 9.86 -4.86 -16.00
C ASP A 9 10.23 -5.74 -14.81
N MET A 10 11.40 -5.50 -14.25
CA MET A 10 11.91 -6.26 -13.11
C MET A 10 11.35 -5.76 -11.78
N ASP A 11 10.65 -4.62 -11.78
CA ASP A 11 10.26 -3.91 -10.56
C ASP A 11 8.79 -3.48 -10.57
N THR A 12 7.92 -4.39 -11.02
CA THR A 12 6.47 -4.18 -10.94
C THR A 12 5.99 -4.39 -9.50
N HIS A 13 5.41 -3.34 -8.92
CA HIS A 13 4.80 -3.39 -7.59
C HIS A 13 3.29 -3.63 -7.65
N VAL A 14 2.77 -4.32 -6.64
CA VAL A 14 1.33 -4.46 -6.40
C VAL A 14 0.99 -3.93 -5.02
N ASP A 15 -0.05 -3.11 -4.94
CA ASP A 15 -0.58 -2.58 -3.67
C ASP A 15 -1.87 -3.34 -3.31
N PRO A 16 -1.80 -4.41 -2.51
CA PRO A 16 -2.99 -5.12 -2.05
C PRO A 16 -3.81 -4.26 -1.08
N ASN A 17 -5.13 -4.48 -1.07
CA ASN A 17 -6.03 -3.85 -0.12
C ASN A 17 -5.73 -4.34 1.31
N LEU A 18 -5.78 -3.45 2.30
CA LEU A 18 -5.55 -3.76 3.71
C LEU A 18 -6.45 -4.89 4.21
N THR A 19 -7.70 -4.93 3.76
CA THR A 19 -8.66 -5.98 4.16
C THR A 19 -8.26 -7.38 3.72
N VAL A 20 -7.41 -7.49 2.68
CA VAL A 20 -6.80 -8.77 2.26
C VAL A 20 -5.66 -9.10 3.21
N LEU A 21 -4.79 -8.14 3.53
CA LEU A 21 -3.64 -8.33 4.41
C LEU A 21 -4.07 -8.72 5.84
N GLU A 22 -5.12 -8.09 6.38
CA GLU A 22 -5.67 -8.36 7.72
C GLU A 22 -6.04 -9.83 7.94
N LYS A 23 -6.42 -10.57 6.89
CA LYS A 23 -6.77 -12.00 6.98
C LYS A 23 -5.58 -12.90 7.27
N TYR A 24 -4.38 -12.47 6.87
CA TYR A 24 -3.17 -13.27 6.88
C TYR A 24 -2.11 -12.76 7.86
N VAL A 25 -2.43 -11.76 8.69
CA VAL A 25 -1.54 -11.34 9.76
C VAL A 25 -1.35 -12.45 10.79
N ASP A 26 -0.20 -12.42 11.45
CA ASP A 26 0.10 -13.32 12.55
C ASP A 26 -1.03 -13.33 13.60
N PRO A 27 -1.49 -14.51 14.08
CA PRO A 27 -2.56 -14.58 15.05
C PRO A 27 -2.32 -13.77 16.32
N SER A 28 -1.08 -13.70 16.79
CA SER A 28 -0.70 -12.92 17.97
C SER A 28 -0.87 -11.42 17.75
N PHE A 29 -0.85 -10.93 16.50
CA PHE A 29 -1.03 -9.50 16.19
C PHE A 29 -2.50 -9.08 16.06
N ARG A 30 -3.43 -10.02 15.87
CA ARG A 30 -4.84 -9.71 15.53
C ARG A 30 -5.55 -8.81 16.55
N HIS A 31 -5.24 -8.98 17.83
CA HIS A 31 -5.82 -8.15 18.90
C HIS A 31 -5.44 -6.66 18.78
N ARG A 32 -4.38 -6.35 18.04
CA ARG A 32 -3.87 -4.99 17.80
C ARG A 32 -4.33 -4.40 16.47
N LEU A 33 -4.99 -5.17 15.60
CA LEU A 33 -5.55 -4.62 14.35
C LEU A 33 -6.44 -3.39 14.56
N PRO A 34 -7.29 -3.32 15.61
CA PRO A 34 -8.07 -2.11 15.88
C PRO A 34 -7.23 -0.87 16.17
N GLU A 35 -5.98 -1.01 16.65
CA GLU A 35 -5.06 0.12 16.86
C GLU A 35 -4.73 0.84 15.53
N LEU A 36 -4.92 0.16 14.39
CA LEU A 36 -4.62 0.70 13.07
C LEU A 36 -5.77 1.52 12.47
N ASP A 37 -6.97 1.47 13.05
CA ASP A 37 -8.16 2.15 12.51
C ASP A 37 -7.96 3.65 12.25
N PRO A 38 -7.27 4.44 13.11
CA PRO A 38 -7.00 5.86 12.85
C PRO A 38 -6.15 6.12 11.60
N TYR A 39 -5.41 5.12 11.13
CA TYR A 39 -4.50 5.22 9.99
C TYR A 39 -5.10 4.64 8.70
N LYS A 40 -6.32 4.08 8.76
CA LYS A 40 -7.00 3.55 7.58
C LYS A 40 -7.49 4.69 6.71
N LEU A 41 -7.07 4.68 5.44
CA LEU A 41 -7.44 5.68 4.45
C LEU A 41 -8.05 5.00 3.23
N VAL A 42 -9.26 5.43 2.87
CA VAL A 42 -9.91 4.99 1.64
C VAL A 42 -9.18 5.67 0.48
N ARG A 43 -8.39 4.90 -0.26
CA ARG A 43 -7.72 5.36 -1.48
C ARG A 43 -8.73 5.31 -2.61
N ARG A 44 -8.93 6.44 -3.29
CA ARG A 44 -9.61 6.44 -4.60
C ARG A 44 -8.70 5.69 -5.55
N ASN A 45 -9.09 4.48 -5.93
CA ASN A 45 -8.32 3.72 -6.90
C ASN A 45 -8.28 4.49 -8.22
N ILE A 46 -7.07 4.69 -8.73
CA ILE A 46 -6.82 5.11 -10.10
C ILE A 46 -7.30 3.96 -10.98
N ARG A 47 -8.15 4.25 -11.96
CA ARG A 47 -8.67 3.25 -12.93
C ARG A 47 -7.51 2.38 -13.43
N ARG A 48 -7.53 1.10 -13.09
CA ARG A 48 -6.60 0.09 -13.63
C ARG A 48 -7.13 -0.33 -15.00
N GLY A 49 -6.96 0.55 -15.98
CA GLY A 49 -7.24 0.25 -17.39
C GLY A 49 -8.72 0.38 -17.83
N PRO A 50 -8.99 0.16 -19.13
CA PRO A 50 -10.32 0.34 -19.71
C PRO A 50 -11.25 -0.80 -19.33
N GLY A 51 -12.41 -0.50 -18.72
CA GLY A 51 -13.47 -1.46 -18.42
C GLY A 51 -13.43 -2.09 -17.03
N GLU A 52 -12.43 -1.75 -16.19
CA GLU A 52 -12.34 -2.31 -14.83
C GLU A 52 -13.17 -1.50 -13.82
N GLU A 53 -13.91 -2.22 -12.97
CA GLU A 53 -14.73 -1.61 -11.93
C GLU A 53 -13.84 -0.92 -10.89
N THR A 54 -14.17 0.33 -10.57
CA THR A 54 -13.45 1.07 -9.53
C THR A 54 -13.89 0.57 -8.16
N VAL A 55 -13.21 -0.44 -7.63
CA VAL A 55 -13.42 -0.90 -6.25
C VAL A 55 -12.72 0.07 -5.30
N PRO A 56 -13.31 0.51 -4.18
CA PRO A 56 -12.59 1.28 -3.17
C PRO A 56 -11.51 0.41 -2.50
N SER A 57 -10.27 0.93 -2.41
CA SER A 57 -9.18 0.28 -1.67
C SER A 57 -8.98 0.96 -0.32
N VAL A 58 -8.80 0.17 0.74
CA VAL A 58 -8.38 0.67 2.05
C VAL A 58 -6.90 0.41 2.18
N GLY A 59 -6.13 1.45 2.49
CA GLY A 59 -4.70 1.33 2.79
C GLY A 59 -4.39 1.98 4.13
N LEU A 60 -3.19 1.71 4.66
CA LEU A 60 -2.67 2.48 5.78
C LEU A 60 -2.00 3.76 5.25
N SER A 61 -2.19 4.84 5.97
CA SER A 61 -1.50 6.11 5.77
C SER A 61 -0.86 6.50 7.10
N VAL A 62 0.43 6.26 7.21
CA VAL A 62 1.26 6.79 8.29
C VAL A 62 1.98 8.02 7.75
N GLY A 63 2.02 9.10 8.52
CA GLY A 63 2.86 10.25 8.18
C GLY A 63 4.31 9.79 8.02
N ALA A 64 5.08 10.52 7.21
CA ALA A 64 6.53 10.36 7.27
C ALA A 64 6.95 10.57 8.72
N LEU A 65 7.59 9.57 9.34
CA LEU A 65 8.37 9.84 10.54
C LEU A 65 9.38 10.90 10.09
N PRO A 66 9.35 12.12 10.64
CA PRO A 66 10.44 13.03 10.39
C PRO A 66 11.67 12.30 10.94
N PHE A 67 12.58 11.92 10.07
CA PHE A 67 13.94 11.63 10.48
C PHE A 67 14.52 12.98 10.92
N ASP A 68 14.08 13.48 12.08
CA ASP A 68 14.50 14.76 12.66
C ASP A 68 15.99 14.76 13.02
N ARG A 69 16.71 13.68 12.71
CA ARG A 69 18.14 13.55 12.94
C ARG A 69 18.78 12.89 11.72
N TRP A 70 19.41 13.71 10.90
CA TRP A 70 20.55 13.24 10.12
C TRP A 70 21.63 12.80 11.12
N PRO A 71 22.33 11.66 10.91
CA PRO A 71 23.44 11.28 11.76
C PRO A 71 24.46 12.44 11.83
N GLY A 72 24.61 13.07 13.00
CA GLY A 72 25.63 14.11 13.24
C GLY A 72 25.14 15.55 13.44
N THR A 73 23.84 15.85 13.37
CA THR A 73 23.32 17.16 13.78
C THR A 73 22.96 17.15 15.26
N LYS A 74 23.65 18.00 16.05
CA LYS A 74 23.34 18.28 17.46
C LYS A 74 22.08 19.11 17.62
#